data_AF-A0AAP0N8G7-F1
#
_entry.id   AF-A0AAP0N8G7-F1
#
_cell.length_a   1.000
_cell.length_b   1.000
_cell.length_c   1.000
_cell.angle_alpha   90.00
_cell.angle_beta   90.00
_cell.angle_gamma   90.00
#
_symmetry.space_group_name_H-M   'P 1'
#
loop_
_entity.id
_entity.type
_entity.pdbx_description
1 polymer ?
#
loop_
_entity_poly.entity_id
_entity_poly.type
_entity_poly.pdbx_seq_one_letter_code
_entity_poly.pdbx_strand_id
1 'polypeptide(L)'
;MDALKPTSATKKTKLARAIAKVINLQTATRNSKRYLPKQKSLDKAKDIDSVKSRRYDRDGDSKLRNRAAMEALVAKIFAGISSIKAAYAELQTAQFPYDSDAIQSADEAVVNELKGLSELKQSFLKKEVDHSPQVTLLLAEIQEQQALMKTYEITLSKMESEVQFKDNDIESLRNQLDGLLTANKAMEKKLNSSGSLSVPFNVKLSDLNPTHFVQALHYALRSMRSFVKLMITEMESARWDLAAAAHSIEPNANFVSPNHKCFAFESYVCRVMFDGFNDPNFSLPTQSLPQGKDHRRLRPR
;
A
#
# COMPACT_ATOMS: atom_id res chain seq x y z
N MET A 1 31.65 -27.60 -0.79
CA MET A 1 31.00 -28.20 -1.96
C MET A 1 29.55 -28.42 -1.60
N ASP A 2 28.67 -27.51 -2.00
CA ASP A 2 27.57 -27.82 -2.93
C ASP A 2 26.50 -26.73 -2.88
N ALA A 3 26.31 -26.15 -4.06
CA ALA A 3 25.38 -25.09 -4.36
C ALA A 3 23.99 -25.69 -4.65
N LEU A 4 22.94 -25.08 -4.10
CA LEU A 4 21.56 -25.34 -4.50
C LEU A 4 20.85 -24.04 -4.89
N LYS A 5 21.02 -23.73 -6.18
CA LYS A 5 20.09 -23.18 -7.17
C LYS A 5 18.75 -22.58 -6.66
N PRO A 6 18.39 -21.34 -7.07
CA PRO A 6 17.04 -20.81 -6.89
C PRO A 6 16.07 -21.39 -7.95
N THR A 7 14.89 -21.82 -7.50
CA THR A 7 13.75 -22.12 -8.36
C THR A 7 12.57 -21.23 -7.94
N SER A 8 12.05 -20.43 -8.86
CA SER A 8 10.63 -20.48 -9.25
C SER A 8 10.25 -19.25 -10.07
N ALA A 9 9.71 -19.59 -11.24
CA ALA A 9 8.96 -18.83 -12.21
C ALA A 9 8.34 -17.50 -11.72
N THR A 10 8.61 -16.45 -12.49
CA THR A 10 7.91 -15.18 -12.51
C THR A 10 6.40 -15.40 -12.69
N LYS A 11 5.63 -15.13 -11.63
CA LYS A 11 4.16 -15.05 -11.70
C LYS A 11 3.77 -13.84 -12.55
N LYS A 12 3.61 -14.04 -13.87
CA LYS A 12 3.06 -13.03 -14.78
C LYS A 12 1.63 -12.71 -14.34
N THR A 13 1.45 -11.51 -13.78
CA THR A 13 0.20 -10.99 -13.27
C THR A 13 -0.86 -10.92 -14.38
N LYS A 14 -2.13 -11.09 -14.01
CA LYS A 14 -3.27 -11.03 -14.95
C LYS A 14 -3.29 -9.72 -15.76
N LEU A 15 -2.72 -8.65 -15.19
CA LEU A 15 -2.53 -7.35 -15.83
C LEU A 15 -1.60 -7.40 -17.06
N ALA A 16 -0.47 -8.11 -16.96
CA ALA A 16 0.47 -8.25 -18.07
C ALA A 16 -0.15 -8.99 -19.27
N ARG A 17 -1.06 -9.94 -19.00
CA ARG A 17 -1.84 -10.63 -20.03
C ARG A 17 -2.90 -9.74 -20.69
N ALA A 18 -3.47 -8.78 -19.95
CA ALA A 18 -4.44 -7.83 -20.50
C ALA A 18 -3.75 -6.80 -21.41
N ILE A 19 -2.62 -6.24 -20.97
CA ILE A 19 -1.83 -5.26 -21.74
C ILE A 19 -1.30 -5.88 -23.04
N ALA A 20 -0.78 -7.12 -22.99
CA ALA A 20 -0.33 -7.83 -24.18
C ALA A 20 -1.46 -8.09 -25.21
N LYS A 21 -2.71 -8.28 -24.75
CA LYS A 21 -3.87 -8.45 -25.65
C LYS A 21 -4.26 -7.14 -26.35
N VAL A 22 -4.16 -6.01 -25.65
CA VAL A 22 -4.47 -4.69 -26.23
C VAL A 22 -3.44 -4.29 -27.30
N ILE A 23 -2.15 -4.54 -27.04
CA ILE A 23 -1.07 -4.24 -27.99
C ILE A 23 -1.19 -5.10 -29.25
N ASN A 24 -1.55 -6.38 -29.12
CA ASN A 24 -1.75 -7.26 -30.27
C ASN A 24 -3.02 -6.96 -31.08
N LEU A 25 -4.00 -6.25 -30.50
CA LEU A 25 -5.18 -5.79 -31.23
C LEU A 25 -4.83 -4.61 -32.15
N GLN A 26 -3.97 -3.69 -31.67
CA GLN A 26 -3.52 -2.53 -32.45
C GLN A 26 -2.61 -2.90 -33.63
N THR A 27 -1.84 -3.98 -33.53
CA THR A 27 -0.99 -4.45 -34.65
C THR A 27 -1.80 -5.16 -35.74
N ALA A 28 -2.97 -5.72 -35.42
CA ALA A 28 -3.87 -6.36 -36.39
C ALA A 28 -4.65 -5.33 -37.24
N THR A 29 -4.85 -4.10 -36.78
CA THR A 29 -5.62 -3.06 -37.50
C THR A 29 -4.83 -2.40 -38.64
N ARG A 30 -3.52 -2.63 -38.75
CA ARG A 30 -2.64 -1.94 -39.71
C ARG A 30 -2.67 -2.49 -41.15
N ASN A 31 -3.36 -3.61 -41.40
CA ASN A 31 -3.39 -4.29 -42.71
C ASN A 31 -4.76 -4.37 -43.40
N SER A 32 -5.68 -3.44 -43.10
CA SER A 32 -6.93 -3.36 -43.89
C SER A 32 -6.74 -2.46 -45.11
N LYS A 33 -6.51 -3.09 -46.27
CA LYS A 33 -6.51 -2.45 -47.58
C LYS A 33 -7.89 -1.81 -47.83
N ARG A 34 -7.91 -0.48 -47.88
CA ARG A 34 -9.06 0.32 -48.33
C ARG A 34 -9.34 0.04 -49.80
N TYR A 35 -10.48 -0.58 -50.11
CA TYR A 35 -11.05 -0.58 -51.46
C TYR A 35 -11.96 0.65 -51.61
N LEU A 36 -11.46 1.65 -52.33
CA LEU A 36 -12.28 2.71 -52.95
C LEU A 36 -12.84 2.17 -54.28
N PRO A 37 -14.13 2.35 -54.61
CA PRO A 37 -14.60 2.11 -55.97
C PRO A 37 -14.25 3.31 -56.87
N LYS A 38 -13.60 3.02 -58.00
CA LYS A 38 -13.27 3.95 -59.07
C LYS A 38 -14.55 4.56 -59.69
N GLN A 39 -14.62 5.90 -59.76
CA GLN A 39 -15.46 6.59 -60.74
C GLN A 39 -14.88 6.35 -62.14
N LYS A 40 -15.66 5.75 -63.04
CA LYS A 40 -15.41 5.76 -64.48
C LYS A 40 -16.30 6.83 -65.12
N SER A 41 -15.63 7.68 -65.90
CA SER A 41 -16.17 8.72 -66.77
C SER A 41 -17.22 8.19 -67.75
N LEU A 42 -18.23 9.00 -67.99
CA LEU A 42 -19.27 8.82 -68.99
C LEU A 42 -18.89 9.61 -70.24
N ASP A 43 -18.81 8.96 -71.40
CA ASP A 43 -18.99 9.63 -72.69
C ASP A 43 -19.51 8.67 -73.77
N LYS A 44 -20.53 9.17 -74.49
CA LYS A 44 -21.09 8.79 -75.79
C LYS A 44 -21.96 7.53 -75.96
N ALA A 45 -23.27 7.81 -75.95
CA ALA A 45 -24.28 7.60 -77.01
C ALA A 45 -24.28 6.31 -77.86
N LYS A 46 -25.40 5.56 -77.80
CA LYS A 46 -26.32 5.32 -78.93
C LYS A 46 -27.59 4.55 -78.51
N ASP A 47 -28.71 5.22 -78.77
CA ASP A 47 -30.04 4.81 -79.22
C ASP A 47 -30.61 3.37 -79.12
N ILE A 48 -31.91 3.40 -78.74
CA ILE A 48 -33.08 2.64 -79.20
C ILE A 48 -33.41 1.26 -78.57
N ASP A 49 -34.63 1.28 -78.01
CA ASP A 49 -35.58 0.20 -77.73
C ASP A 49 -35.21 -0.95 -76.79
N SER A 50 -35.78 -0.91 -75.59
CA SER A 50 -36.76 -1.93 -75.21
C SER A 50 -37.49 -1.56 -73.92
N VAL A 51 -38.77 -1.22 -74.10
CA VAL A 51 -39.79 -1.33 -73.07
C VAL A 51 -39.83 -2.80 -72.63
N LYS A 52 -39.22 -3.14 -71.47
CA LYS A 52 -39.57 -4.25 -70.54
C LYS A 52 -38.40 -4.62 -69.62
N SER A 53 -38.11 -3.80 -68.60
CA SER A 53 -37.61 -4.30 -67.31
C SER A 53 -37.65 -3.17 -66.28
N ARG A 54 -38.79 -3.02 -65.60
CA ARG A 54 -38.96 -2.00 -64.54
C ARG A 54 -39.52 -2.57 -63.23
N ARG A 55 -39.47 -3.90 -63.05
CA ARG A 55 -40.09 -4.58 -61.90
C ARG A 55 -39.15 -5.33 -60.95
N TYR A 56 -37.86 -5.50 -61.28
CA TYR A 56 -36.94 -6.26 -60.41
C TYR A 56 -35.99 -5.41 -59.55
N ASP A 57 -35.81 -4.11 -59.83
CA ASP A 57 -34.95 -3.23 -59.00
C ASP A 57 -35.64 -2.65 -57.75
N ARG A 58 -36.97 -2.65 -57.71
CA ARG A 58 -37.74 -1.96 -56.65
C ARG A 58 -37.69 -2.67 -55.29
N ASP A 59 -37.54 -3.99 -55.29
CA ASP A 59 -37.52 -4.79 -54.06
C ASP A 59 -36.15 -4.70 -53.35
N GLY A 60 -35.05 -4.67 -54.11
CA GLY A 60 -33.69 -4.54 -53.58
C GLY A 60 -33.44 -3.21 -52.88
N ASP A 61 -33.87 -2.11 -53.49
CA ASP A 61 -33.73 -0.75 -52.92
C ASP A 61 -34.51 -0.58 -51.61
N SER A 62 -35.71 -1.16 -51.53
CA SER A 62 -36.53 -1.15 -50.31
C SER A 62 -35.88 -1.90 -49.13
N LYS A 63 -35.23 -3.04 -49.42
CA LYS A 63 -34.51 -3.84 -48.41
C LYS A 63 -33.26 -3.13 -47.92
N LEU A 64 -32.51 -2.49 -48.83
CA LEU A 64 -31.32 -1.71 -48.48
C LEU A 64 -31.67 -0.50 -47.62
N ARG A 65 -32.75 0.22 -47.97
CA ARG A 65 -33.25 1.36 -47.18
C ARG A 65 -33.71 0.95 -45.79
N ASN A 66 -34.46 -0.16 -45.68
CA ASN A 66 -34.87 -0.71 -44.38
C ASN A 66 -33.67 -1.14 -43.53
N ARG A 67 -32.64 -1.74 -44.15
CA ARG A 67 -31.41 -2.09 -43.45
C ARG A 67 -30.67 -0.85 -42.94
N ALA A 68 -30.49 0.16 -43.76
CA ALA A 68 -29.84 1.41 -43.36
C ALA A 68 -30.62 2.11 -42.23
N ALA A 69 -31.95 2.14 -42.31
CA ALA A 69 -32.79 2.68 -41.24
C ALA A 69 -32.66 1.89 -39.92
N MET A 70 -32.52 0.57 -39.98
CA MET A 70 -32.27 -0.27 -38.81
C MET A 70 -30.88 0.00 -38.21
N GLU A 71 -29.84 0.12 -39.04
CA GLU A 71 -28.49 0.46 -38.58
C GLU A 71 -28.47 1.84 -37.89
N ALA A 72 -29.17 2.83 -38.45
CA ALA A 72 -29.32 4.16 -37.85
C ALA A 72 -30.09 4.12 -36.52
N LEU A 73 -31.14 3.30 -36.41
CA LEU A 73 -31.87 3.08 -35.17
C LEU A 73 -30.98 2.49 -34.08
N VAL A 74 -30.22 1.44 -34.41
CA VAL A 74 -29.29 0.80 -33.48
C VAL A 74 -28.22 1.79 -33.02
N ALA A 75 -27.65 2.57 -33.93
CA ALA A 75 -26.67 3.60 -33.58
C ALA A 75 -27.24 4.63 -32.58
N LYS A 76 -28.48 5.10 -32.78
CA LYS A 76 -29.15 6.01 -31.83
C LYS A 76 -29.34 5.39 -30.44
N ILE A 77 -29.64 4.09 -30.35
CA ILE A 77 -29.76 3.39 -29.07
C ILE A 77 -28.39 3.36 -28.37
N PHE A 78 -27.31 3.00 -29.07
CA PHE A 78 -25.97 3.01 -28.49
C PHE A 78 -25.53 4.40 -28.04
N ALA A 79 -25.77 5.42 -28.85
CA ALA A 79 -25.52 6.82 -28.50
C ALA A 79 -26.27 7.26 -27.24
N GLY A 80 -27.56 6.92 -27.12
CA GLY A 80 -28.38 7.22 -25.95
C GLY A 80 -27.91 6.47 -24.69
N ILE A 81 -27.60 5.17 -24.79
CA ILE A 81 -27.05 4.39 -23.67
C ILE A 81 -25.71 4.97 -23.21
N SER A 82 -24.83 5.34 -24.14
CA SER A 82 -23.54 5.95 -23.83
C SER A 82 -23.71 7.32 -23.17
N SER A 83 -24.66 8.13 -23.63
CA SER A 83 -24.99 9.43 -23.03
C SER A 83 -25.54 9.29 -21.61
N ILE A 84 -26.44 8.33 -21.37
CA ILE A 84 -26.92 7.99 -20.02
C ILE A 84 -25.76 7.57 -19.11
N LYS A 85 -24.84 6.74 -19.62
CA LYS A 85 -23.66 6.30 -18.86
C LYS A 85 -22.75 7.47 -18.49
N ALA A 86 -22.57 8.44 -19.40
CA ALA A 86 -21.80 9.65 -19.13
C ALA A 86 -22.48 10.53 -18.07
N ALA A 87 -23.77 10.80 -18.21
CA ALA A 87 -24.54 11.57 -17.23
C ALA A 87 -24.56 10.90 -15.84
N TYR A 88 -24.66 9.58 -15.80
CA TYR A 88 -24.55 8.84 -14.53
C TYR A 88 -23.16 8.96 -13.90
N ALA A 89 -22.09 8.96 -14.69
CA ALA A 89 -20.74 9.20 -14.19
C ALA A 89 -20.59 10.63 -13.63
N GLU A 90 -21.17 11.63 -14.30
CA GLU A 90 -21.22 13.02 -13.81
C GLU A 90 -21.95 13.10 -12.46
N LEU A 91 -23.09 12.40 -12.33
CA LEU A 91 -23.85 12.30 -11.08
C LEU A 91 -23.02 11.66 -9.96
N GLN A 92 -22.23 10.62 -10.26
CA GLN A 92 -21.34 10.00 -9.28
C GLN A 92 -20.24 10.97 -8.82
N THR A 93 -19.68 11.77 -9.72
CA THR A 93 -18.66 12.76 -9.35
C THR A 93 -19.21 13.90 -8.52
N ALA A 94 -20.45 14.33 -8.78
CA ALA A 94 -21.09 15.43 -8.06
C ALA A 94 -21.56 15.05 -6.64
N GLN A 95 -21.50 13.76 -6.26
CA GLN A 95 -21.82 13.36 -4.89
C GLN A 95 -20.68 13.66 -3.90
N PHE A 96 -19.43 13.70 -4.37
CA PHE A 96 -18.26 13.85 -3.51
C PHE A 96 -17.15 14.68 -4.19
N PRO A 97 -16.99 15.97 -3.83
CA PRO A 97 -17.81 16.72 -2.87
C PRO A 97 -19.25 16.93 -3.36
N TYR A 98 -20.21 17.06 -2.42
CA TYR A 98 -21.63 17.20 -2.75
C TYR A 98 -21.91 18.53 -3.46
N ASP A 99 -22.45 18.45 -4.67
CA ASP A 99 -22.87 19.57 -5.51
C ASP A 99 -24.32 19.33 -5.98
N SER A 100 -25.27 20.07 -5.39
CA SER A 100 -26.70 19.91 -5.69
C SER A 100 -27.04 20.26 -7.13
N ASP A 101 -26.38 21.29 -7.68
CA ASP A 101 -26.70 21.84 -9.00
C ASP A 101 -26.18 20.89 -10.08
N ALA A 102 -24.97 20.36 -9.90
CA ALA A 102 -24.42 19.34 -10.78
C ALA A 102 -25.20 18.02 -10.71
N ILE A 103 -25.65 17.58 -9.52
CA ILE A 103 -26.51 16.41 -9.37
C ILE A 103 -27.83 16.62 -10.14
N GLN A 104 -28.48 17.78 -9.98
CA GLN A 104 -29.73 18.07 -10.66
C GLN A 104 -29.56 18.11 -12.18
N SER A 105 -28.49 18.76 -12.67
CA SER A 105 -28.18 18.81 -14.10
C SER A 105 -27.90 17.42 -14.69
N ALA A 106 -27.18 16.56 -13.95
CA ALA A 106 -26.89 15.21 -14.40
C ALA A 106 -28.13 14.31 -14.39
N ASP A 107 -29.00 14.45 -13.37
CA ASP A 107 -30.29 13.75 -13.31
C ASP A 107 -31.21 14.16 -14.45
N GLU A 108 -31.34 15.47 -14.72
CA GLU A 108 -32.10 15.99 -15.85
C GLU A 108 -31.58 15.43 -17.18
N ALA A 109 -30.25 15.36 -17.37
CA ALA A 109 -29.66 14.76 -18.57
C ALA A 109 -30.04 13.27 -18.72
N VAL A 110 -30.02 12.48 -17.63
CA VAL A 110 -30.47 11.08 -17.66
C VAL A 110 -31.95 10.97 -18.05
N VAL A 111 -32.81 11.80 -17.46
CA VAL A 111 -34.25 11.81 -17.75
C VAL A 111 -34.51 12.19 -19.21
N ASN A 112 -33.79 13.19 -19.74
CA ASN A 112 -33.92 13.63 -21.12
C ASN A 112 -33.50 12.54 -22.11
N GLU A 113 -32.40 11.82 -21.87
CA GLU A 113 -31.96 10.72 -22.72
C GLU A 113 -32.94 9.52 -22.65
N LEU A 114 -33.46 9.19 -21.47
CA LEU A 114 -34.49 8.15 -21.33
C LEU A 114 -35.78 8.50 -22.07
N LYS A 115 -36.18 9.79 -22.03
CA LYS A 115 -37.32 10.29 -22.80
C LYS A 115 -37.05 10.18 -24.30
N GLY A 116 -35.85 10.55 -24.76
CA GLY A 116 -35.42 10.40 -26.15
C GLY A 116 -35.48 8.94 -26.64
N LEU A 117 -35.01 7.99 -25.82
CA LEU A 117 -35.10 6.55 -26.11
C LEU A 117 -36.56 6.06 -26.14
N SER A 118 -37.43 6.59 -25.28
CA SER A 118 -38.86 6.27 -25.29
C SER A 118 -39.54 6.75 -26.59
N GLU A 119 -39.23 7.97 -27.02
CA GLU A 119 -39.72 8.51 -28.30
C GLU A 119 -39.20 7.71 -29.50
N LEU A 120 -37.92 7.30 -29.46
CA LEU A 120 -37.31 6.43 -30.48
C LEU A 120 -37.99 5.06 -30.55
N LYS A 121 -38.35 4.47 -29.41
CA LYS A 121 -39.14 3.24 -29.35
C LYS A 121 -40.52 3.43 -29.99
N GLN A 122 -41.19 4.54 -29.70
CA GLN A 122 -42.52 4.83 -30.24
C GLN A 122 -42.49 5.05 -31.77
N SER A 123 -41.50 5.78 -32.29
CA SER A 123 -41.36 6.01 -33.74
C SER A 123 -41.09 4.71 -34.49
N PHE A 124 -40.28 3.82 -33.92
CA PHE A 124 -40.06 2.47 -34.47
C PHE A 124 -41.37 1.65 -34.54
N LEU A 125 -42.18 1.66 -33.47
CA LEU A 125 -43.47 0.94 -33.44
C LEU A 125 -44.48 1.50 -34.45
N LYS A 126 -44.49 2.82 -34.66
CA LYS A 126 -45.31 3.49 -35.69
C LYS A 126 -44.79 3.26 -37.12
N LYS A 127 -43.66 2.58 -37.29
CA LYS A 127 -42.96 2.38 -38.57
C LYS A 127 -42.60 3.70 -39.25
N GLU A 128 -42.31 4.73 -38.45
CA GLU A 128 -41.78 5.98 -38.96
C GLU A 128 -40.34 5.74 -39.40
N VAL A 129 -40.09 5.80 -40.70
CA VAL A 129 -38.78 5.53 -41.29
C VAL A 129 -37.96 6.81 -41.31
N ASP A 130 -36.70 6.70 -40.89
CA ASP A 130 -35.75 7.80 -41.02
C ASP A 130 -35.58 8.18 -42.50
N HIS A 131 -35.77 9.47 -42.79
CA HIS A 131 -35.68 9.99 -44.14
C HIS A 131 -34.23 10.13 -44.60
N SER A 132 -33.26 10.14 -43.67
CA SER A 132 -31.82 10.22 -43.95
C SER A 132 -30.99 9.33 -43.00
N PRO A 133 -31.02 7.99 -43.19
CA PRO A 133 -30.35 7.06 -42.29
C PRO A 133 -28.83 7.28 -42.16
N GLN A 134 -28.16 7.69 -43.24
CA GLN A 134 -26.71 7.92 -43.24
C GLN A 134 -26.30 9.12 -42.36
N VAL A 135 -27.08 10.20 -42.40
CA VAL A 135 -26.82 11.38 -41.57
C VAL A 135 -27.07 11.04 -40.10
N THR A 136 -28.15 10.33 -39.82
CA THR A 136 -28.48 9.86 -38.46
C THR A 136 -27.39 8.96 -37.89
N LEU A 137 -26.88 8.01 -38.68
CA LEU A 137 -25.80 7.13 -38.25
C LEU A 137 -24.56 7.94 -37.82
N LEU A 138 -24.17 8.93 -38.63
CA LEU A 138 -23.00 9.77 -38.34
C LEU A 138 -23.22 10.63 -37.08
N LEU A 139 -24.41 11.22 -36.91
CA LEU A 139 -24.71 12.02 -35.73
C LEU A 139 -24.74 11.17 -34.45
N ALA A 140 -25.31 9.96 -34.52
CA ALA A 140 -25.34 9.03 -33.40
C ALA A 140 -23.91 8.58 -33.02
N GLU A 141 -23.06 8.28 -34.00
CA GLU A 141 -21.65 7.94 -33.75
C GLU A 141 -20.90 9.11 -33.08
N ILE A 142 -21.12 10.36 -33.53
CA ILE A 142 -20.50 11.54 -32.91
C ILE A 142 -20.97 11.69 -31.46
N GLN A 143 -22.27 11.53 -31.20
CA GLN A 143 -22.82 11.60 -29.85
C GLN A 143 -22.25 10.50 -28.94
N GLU A 144 -22.16 9.26 -29.44
CA GLU A 144 -21.56 8.16 -28.70
C GLU A 144 -20.09 8.44 -28.35
N GLN A 145 -19.31 8.93 -29.30
CA GLN A 145 -17.90 9.29 -29.08
C GLN A 145 -17.75 10.42 -28.06
N GLN A 146 -18.61 11.43 -28.09
CA GLN A 146 -18.62 12.53 -27.10
C GLN A 146 -18.94 12.01 -25.70
N ALA A 147 -19.93 11.12 -25.57
CA ALA A 147 -20.28 10.52 -24.29
C ALA A 147 -19.14 9.65 -23.74
N LEU A 148 -18.47 8.89 -24.60
CA LEU A 148 -17.28 8.12 -24.22
C LEU A 148 -16.14 9.03 -23.77
N MET A 149 -15.85 10.13 -24.48
CA MET A 149 -14.85 11.11 -24.07
C MET A 149 -15.13 11.65 -22.67
N LYS A 150 -16.37 12.07 -22.40
CA LYS A 150 -16.78 12.52 -21.06
C LYS A 150 -16.50 11.48 -19.98
N THR A 151 -16.84 10.21 -20.22
CA THR A 151 -16.56 9.16 -19.24
C THR A 151 -15.06 8.98 -18.99
N TYR A 152 -14.22 9.10 -20.04
CA TYR A 152 -12.79 9.02 -19.88
C TYR A 152 -12.22 10.21 -19.11
N GLU A 153 -12.67 11.42 -19.40
CA GLU A 153 -12.28 12.64 -18.68
C GLU A 153 -12.58 12.52 -17.18
N ILE A 154 -13.78 12.05 -16.83
CA ILE A 154 -14.16 11.78 -15.43
C ILE A 154 -13.23 10.76 -14.78
N THR A 155 -12.95 9.64 -15.45
CA THR A 155 -12.05 8.62 -14.91
C THR A 155 -10.61 9.13 -14.76
N LEU A 156 -10.15 9.98 -15.68
CA LEU A 156 -8.83 10.58 -15.64
C LEU A 156 -8.70 11.53 -14.44
N SER A 157 -9.66 12.45 -14.28
CA SER A 157 -9.70 13.38 -13.14
C SER A 157 -9.74 12.64 -11.80
N LYS A 158 -10.48 11.53 -11.71
CA LYS A 158 -10.49 10.66 -10.53
C LYS A 158 -9.13 10.03 -10.25
N MET A 159 -8.44 9.53 -11.27
CA MET A 159 -7.10 8.94 -11.10
C MET A 159 -6.07 10.00 -10.71
N GLU A 160 -6.15 11.20 -11.29
CA GLU A 160 -5.25 12.31 -10.96
C GLU A 160 -5.40 12.75 -9.51
N SER A 161 -6.63 12.90 -9.01
CA SER A 161 -6.88 13.21 -7.60
C SER A 161 -6.40 12.11 -6.65
N GLU A 162 -6.55 10.83 -7.01
CA GLU A 162 -6.02 9.71 -6.22
C GLU A 162 -4.48 9.71 -6.18
N VAL A 163 -3.81 10.06 -7.28
CA VAL A 163 -2.35 10.22 -7.32
C VAL A 163 -1.90 11.35 -6.39
N GLN A 164 -2.52 12.53 -6.51
CA GLN A 164 -2.20 13.68 -5.66
C GLN A 164 -2.41 13.37 -4.17
N PHE A 165 -3.51 12.70 -3.83
CA PHE A 165 -3.78 12.26 -2.46
C PHE A 165 -2.66 11.36 -1.93
N LYS A 166 -2.25 10.36 -2.71
CA LYS A 166 -1.17 9.43 -2.32
C LYS A 166 0.19 10.13 -2.22
N ASP A 167 0.48 11.09 -3.08
CA ASP A 167 1.72 11.86 -3.01
C ASP A 167 1.80 12.67 -1.70
N ASN A 168 0.68 13.30 -1.30
CA ASN A 168 0.58 14.00 -0.02
C ASN A 168 0.75 13.05 1.18
N ASP A 169 0.15 11.85 1.12
CA ASP A 169 0.31 10.83 2.16
C ASP A 169 1.78 10.35 2.26
N ILE A 170 2.46 10.15 1.13
CA ILE A 170 3.88 9.79 1.09
C ILE A 170 4.73 10.88 1.73
N GLU A 171 4.46 12.15 1.42
CA GLU A 171 5.17 13.27 2.02
C GLU A 171 4.95 13.33 3.54
N SER A 172 3.71 13.19 3.99
CA SER A 172 3.36 13.13 5.42
C SER A 172 4.11 12.01 6.15
N LEU A 173 4.12 10.80 5.59
CA LEU A 173 4.82 9.64 6.17
C LEU A 173 6.34 9.84 6.20
N ARG A 174 6.92 10.47 5.18
CA ARG A 174 8.36 10.82 5.16
C ARG A 174 8.71 11.81 6.27
N ASN A 175 7.87 12.83 6.48
CA ASN A 175 8.05 13.80 7.55
C ASN A 175 7.95 13.14 8.94
N GLN A 176 7.00 12.22 9.13
CA GLN A 176 6.90 11.44 10.36
C GLN A 176 8.14 10.57 10.60
N LEU A 177 8.65 9.91 9.55
CA LEU A 177 9.86 9.08 9.63
C LEU A 177 11.08 9.91 10.03
N ASP A 178 11.26 11.09 9.43
CA ASP A 178 12.37 11.98 9.78
C ASP A 178 12.26 12.51 11.22
N GLY A 179 11.04 12.84 11.66
CA GLY A 179 10.75 13.18 13.06
C GLY A 179 11.12 12.06 14.04
N LEU A 180 10.77 10.81 13.73
CA LEU A 180 11.14 9.66 14.56
C LEU A 180 12.65 9.38 14.54
N LEU A 181 13.29 9.54 13.38
CA LEU A 181 14.72 9.31 13.23
C LEU A 181 15.54 10.36 14.00
N THR A 182 15.12 11.63 13.97
CA THR A 182 15.75 12.69 14.77
C THR A 182 15.54 12.47 16.27
N ALA A 183 14.35 12.06 16.70
CA ALA A 183 14.08 11.69 18.09
C ALA A 183 14.94 10.51 18.56
N ASN A 184 15.06 9.46 17.74
CA ASN A 184 15.92 8.31 18.04
C ASN A 184 17.39 8.72 18.16
N LYS A 185 17.92 9.53 17.24
CA LYS A 185 19.29 10.07 17.33
C LYS A 185 19.50 10.87 18.61
N ALA A 186 18.51 11.64 19.05
CA ALA A 186 18.60 12.38 20.31
C ALA A 186 18.64 11.46 21.53
N MET A 187 17.83 10.40 21.54
CA MET A 187 17.86 9.37 22.61
C MET A 187 19.17 8.60 22.63
N GLU A 188 19.69 8.20 21.47
CA GLU A 188 20.98 7.51 21.35
C GLU A 188 22.13 8.37 21.90
N LYS A 189 22.14 9.67 21.59
CA LYS A 189 23.11 10.61 22.19
C LYS A 189 22.99 10.68 23.71
N LYS A 190 21.78 10.71 24.26
CA LYS A 190 21.54 10.70 25.72
C LYS A 190 22.06 9.40 26.36
N LEU A 191 21.76 8.25 25.76
CA LEU A 191 22.27 6.95 26.20
C LEU A 191 23.80 6.90 26.19
N ASN A 192 24.43 7.29 25.09
CA ASN A 192 25.88 7.30 24.96
C ASN A 192 26.55 8.29 25.94
N SER A 193 25.91 9.43 26.23
CA SER A 193 26.40 10.40 27.22
C SER A 193 26.24 9.91 28.67
N SER A 194 25.35 8.95 28.92
CA SER A 194 25.13 8.36 30.26
C SER A 194 26.24 7.38 30.68
N GLY A 195 27.26 7.22 29.85
CA GLY A 195 28.40 6.35 30.09
C GLY A 195 28.16 4.95 29.54
N SER A 196 29.18 4.39 28.90
CA SER A 196 29.09 3.06 28.30
C SER A 196 28.78 1.99 29.37
N LEU A 197 27.61 1.37 29.26
CA LEU A 197 27.27 0.11 29.92
C LEU A 197 28.03 -1.09 29.30
N SER A 198 29.00 -0.86 28.39
CA SER A 198 29.83 -1.93 27.84
C SER A 198 30.69 -2.53 28.96
N VAL A 199 30.21 -3.62 29.53
CA VAL A 199 31.01 -4.54 30.33
C VAL A 199 32.22 -4.95 29.47
N PRO A 200 33.46 -4.55 29.80
CA PRO A 200 34.62 -4.82 28.95
C PRO A 200 35.19 -6.21 29.24
N PHE A 201 34.35 -7.21 29.45
CA PHE A 201 34.79 -8.58 29.72
C PHE A 201 34.46 -9.50 28.55
N ASN A 202 35.02 -9.19 27.38
CA ASN A 202 35.22 -10.20 26.33
C ASN A 202 36.53 -10.96 26.61
N VAL A 203 36.67 -11.51 27.82
CA VAL A 203 37.88 -12.19 28.31
C VAL A 203 37.53 -13.66 28.49
N LYS A 204 38.33 -14.56 27.89
CA LYS A 204 38.17 -16.00 28.10
C LYS A 204 38.45 -16.31 29.56
N LEU A 205 37.73 -17.27 30.15
CA LEU A 205 37.88 -17.66 31.56
C LEU A 205 39.34 -18.00 31.93
N SER A 206 40.09 -18.55 30.97
CA SER A 206 41.52 -18.89 31.09
C SER A 206 42.47 -17.69 31.19
N ASP A 207 42.03 -16.51 30.76
CA ASP A 207 42.85 -15.27 30.73
C ASP A 207 42.50 -14.33 31.91
N LEU A 208 41.63 -14.78 32.84
CA LEU A 208 41.25 -14.01 34.03
C LEU A 208 42.41 -13.89 35.01
N ASN A 209 42.59 -12.68 35.55
CA ASN A 209 43.57 -12.35 36.57
C ASN A 209 42.89 -11.57 37.71
N PRO A 210 43.55 -11.38 38.87
CA PRO A 210 42.96 -10.63 39.98
C PRO A 210 42.58 -9.18 39.62
N THR A 211 43.24 -8.56 38.64
CA THR A 211 42.91 -7.18 38.24
C THR A 211 41.58 -7.10 37.50
N HIS A 212 41.21 -8.13 36.73
CA HIS A 212 39.89 -8.26 36.13
C HIS A 212 38.78 -8.42 37.18
N PHE A 213 39.03 -9.16 38.26
CA PHE A 213 38.09 -9.24 39.39
C PHE A 213 37.88 -7.86 40.03
N VAL A 214 38.95 -7.12 40.32
CA VAL A 214 38.83 -5.76 40.89
C VAL A 214 38.08 -4.82 39.96
N GLN A 215 38.32 -4.91 38.65
CA GLN A 215 37.60 -4.10 37.66
C GLN A 215 36.11 -4.47 37.58
N ALA A 216 35.77 -5.76 37.63
CA ALA A 216 34.39 -6.24 37.67
C ALA A 216 33.68 -5.81 38.95
N LEU A 217 34.37 -5.89 40.09
CA LEU A 217 33.87 -5.45 41.38
C LEU A 217 33.60 -3.94 41.38
N HIS A 218 34.53 -3.12 40.90
CA HIS A 218 34.32 -1.67 40.78
C HIS A 218 33.14 -1.32 39.87
N TYR A 219 32.99 -2.04 38.76
CA TYR A 219 31.84 -1.88 37.88
C TYR A 219 30.54 -2.25 38.57
N ALA A 220 30.47 -3.41 39.22
CA ALA A 220 29.29 -3.87 39.95
C ALA A 220 28.89 -2.86 41.05
N LEU A 221 29.86 -2.38 41.84
CA LEU A 221 29.62 -1.38 42.88
C LEU A 221 29.12 -0.05 42.29
N ARG A 222 29.66 0.41 41.17
CA ARG A 222 29.20 1.63 40.49
C ARG A 222 27.78 1.49 39.95
N SER A 223 27.47 0.35 39.32
CA SER A 223 26.15 0.06 38.77
C SER A 223 25.10 -0.04 39.88
N MET A 224 25.43 -0.72 40.97
CA MET A 224 24.59 -0.83 42.15
C MET A 224 24.30 0.53 42.80
N ARG A 225 25.32 1.38 42.99
CA ARG A 225 25.13 2.75 43.50
C ARG A 225 24.25 3.59 42.58
N SER A 226 24.39 3.41 41.26
CA SER A 226 23.56 4.11 40.28
C SER A 226 22.11 3.64 40.34
N PHE A 227 21.89 2.33 40.49
CA PHE A 227 20.57 1.75 40.69
C PHE A 227 19.91 2.23 41.99
N VAL A 228 20.64 2.25 43.10
CA VAL A 228 20.14 2.73 44.40
C VAL A 228 19.72 4.20 44.30
N LYS A 229 20.49 5.04 43.61
CA LYS A 229 20.09 6.44 43.36
C LYS A 229 18.77 6.54 42.59
N LEU A 230 18.61 5.75 41.53
CA LEU A 230 17.36 5.70 40.76
C LEU A 230 16.19 5.23 41.62
N MET A 231 16.39 4.16 42.41
CA MET A 231 15.40 3.65 43.35
C MET A 231 14.98 4.72 44.37
N ILE A 232 15.93 5.43 45.00
CA ILE A 232 15.64 6.51 45.95
C ILE A 232 14.87 7.64 45.25
N THR A 233 15.24 8.01 44.02
CA THR A 233 14.57 9.08 43.26
C THR A 233 13.10 8.71 42.97
N GLU A 234 12.83 7.45 42.62
CA GLU A 234 11.46 6.95 42.42
C GLU A 234 10.68 6.82 43.75
N MET A 235 11.34 6.48 44.86
CA MET A 235 10.71 6.50 46.17
C MET A 235 10.31 7.93 46.58
N GLU A 236 11.16 8.92 46.30
CA GLU A 236 10.86 10.34 46.52
C GLU A 236 9.71 10.82 45.63
N SER A 237 9.69 10.43 44.35
CA SER A 237 8.59 10.77 43.41
C SER A 237 7.25 10.20 43.87
N ALA A 238 7.27 8.99 44.44
CA ALA A 238 6.12 8.32 45.05
C ALA A 238 5.78 8.82 46.47
N ARG A 239 6.50 9.83 46.99
CA ARG A 239 6.31 10.42 48.33
C ARG A 239 6.51 9.44 49.50
N TRP A 240 7.41 8.49 49.36
CA TRP A 240 7.77 7.59 50.46
C TRP A 240 8.58 8.32 51.54
N ASP A 241 8.40 7.92 52.79
CA ASP A 241 9.26 8.37 53.88
C ASP A 241 10.58 7.59 53.87
N LEU A 242 11.62 8.21 53.29
CA LEU A 242 12.97 7.64 53.24
C LEU A 242 13.57 7.37 54.62
N ALA A 243 13.18 8.13 55.66
CA ALA A 243 13.66 7.91 57.02
C ALA A 243 13.09 6.63 57.60
N ALA A 244 11.77 6.46 57.50
CA ALA A 244 11.08 5.25 57.94
C ALA A 244 11.56 4.02 57.16
N ALA A 245 11.73 4.14 55.84
CA ALA A 245 12.24 3.05 55.01
C ALA A 245 13.68 2.66 55.37
N ALA A 246 14.59 3.63 55.55
CA ALA A 246 15.96 3.33 55.97
C ALA A 246 16.01 2.67 57.36
N HIS A 247 15.16 3.12 58.29
CA HIS A 247 15.06 2.53 59.62
C HIS A 247 14.43 1.13 59.61
N SER A 248 13.54 0.84 58.67
CA SER A 248 13.01 -0.51 58.46
C SER A 248 14.06 -1.48 57.92
N ILE A 249 15.04 -1.00 57.15
CA ILE A 249 16.12 -1.82 56.61
C ILE A 249 17.18 -2.09 57.67
N GLU A 250 17.68 -1.03 58.32
CA GLU A 250 18.69 -1.13 59.38
C GLU A 250 18.18 -0.41 60.65
N PRO A 251 17.43 -1.11 61.52
CA PRO A 251 16.82 -0.53 62.73
C PRO A 251 17.84 0.05 63.72
N ASN A 252 19.08 -0.45 63.69
CA ASN A 252 20.14 -0.07 64.61
C ASN A 252 21.06 1.05 64.06
N ALA A 253 20.80 1.57 62.86
CA ALA A 253 21.68 2.55 62.22
C ALA A 253 21.31 3.99 62.61
N ASN A 254 22.25 4.69 63.25
CA ASN A 254 22.15 6.12 63.55
C ASN A 254 22.84 6.94 62.44
N PHE A 255 22.07 7.55 61.55
CA PHE A 255 22.60 8.38 60.48
C PHE A 255 22.89 9.81 60.96
N VAL A 256 24.17 10.20 60.95
CA VAL A 256 24.61 11.56 61.35
C VAL A 256 24.11 12.64 60.37
N SER A 257 23.99 12.30 59.09
CA SER A 257 23.47 13.19 58.05
C SER A 257 22.23 12.59 57.39
N PRO A 258 21.21 13.39 57.04
CA PRO A 258 20.04 12.92 56.30
C PRO A 258 20.40 12.21 54.99
N ASN A 259 21.48 12.64 54.32
CA ASN A 259 21.95 12.05 53.07
C ASN A 259 22.58 10.67 53.27
N HIS A 260 23.02 10.32 54.49
CA HIS A 260 23.64 9.01 54.77
C HIS A 260 22.64 7.86 54.79
N LYS A 261 21.33 8.14 54.78
CA LYS A 261 20.29 7.12 54.63
C LYS A 261 20.46 6.30 53.35
N CYS A 262 21.09 6.87 52.31
CA CYS A 262 21.43 6.14 51.08
C CYS A 262 22.24 4.87 51.35
N PHE A 263 23.09 4.85 52.37
CA PHE A 263 23.90 3.68 52.71
C PHE A 263 23.06 2.50 53.25
N ALA A 264 21.91 2.77 53.88
CA ALA A 264 20.97 1.70 54.25
C ALA A 264 20.44 0.98 53.01
N PHE A 265 20.02 1.77 52.01
CA PHE A 265 19.54 1.26 50.73
C PHE A 265 20.64 0.57 49.93
N GLU A 266 21.86 1.13 49.89
CA GLU A 266 23.01 0.49 49.27
C GLU A 266 23.30 -0.87 49.92
N SER A 267 23.34 -0.94 51.27
CA SER A 267 23.56 -2.18 52.02
C SER A 267 22.48 -3.22 51.74
N TYR A 268 21.21 -2.83 51.74
CA TYR A 268 20.10 -3.72 51.40
C TYR A 268 20.24 -4.31 50.00
N VAL A 269 20.49 -3.46 49.00
CA VAL A 269 20.64 -3.90 47.63
C VAL A 269 21.86 -4.81 47.48
N CYS A 270 22.99 -4.52 48.15
CA CYS A 270 24.14 -5.43 48.21
C CYS A 270 23.72 -6.80 48.72
N ARG A 271 23.03 -6.85 49.87
CA ARG A 271 22.63 -8.10 50.53
C ARG A 271 21.73 -8.94 49.64
N VAL A 272 20.81 -8.30 48.90
CA VAL A 272 19.91 -8.99 47.97
C VAL A 272 20.64 -9.46 46.71
N MET A 273 21.47 -8.60 46.11
CA MET A 273 22.20 -8.95 44.87
C MET A 273 23.28 -10.02 45.09
N PHE A 274 23.91 -10.02 46.26
CA PHE A 274 24.94 -10.99 46.65
C PHE A 274 24.40 -12.05 47.61
N ASP A 275 23.07 -12.26 47.66
CA ASP A 275 22.51 -13.34 48.44
C ASP A 275 22.94 -14.69 47.86
N GLY A 276 23.30 -15.65 48.73
CA GLY A 276 23.82 -16.95 48.31
C GLY A 276 25.25 -16.94 47.75
N PHE A 277 25.95 -15.81 47.66
CA PHE A 277 27.36 -15.76 47.19
C PHE A 277 28.33 -16.53 48.10
N ASN A 278 27.90 -16.79 49.34
CA ASN A 278 28.64 -17.59 50.32
C ASN A 278 28.46 -19.10 50.12
N ASP A 279 27.56 -19.54 49.23
CA ASP A 279 27.30 -20.95 49.00
C ASP A 279 28.36 -21.58 48.08
N PRO A 280 28.87 -22.78 48.40
CA PRO A 280 29.87 -23.46 47.55
C PRO A 280 29.39 -23.73 46.12
N ASN A 281 28.07 -23.80 45.92
CA ASN A 281 27.41 -24.04 44.64
C ASN A 281 27.00 -22.76 43.91
N PHE A 282 27.45 -21.59 44.36
CA PHE A 282 27.20 -20.32 43.67
C PHE A 282 27.82 -20.28 42.26
N SER A 283 28.82 -21.14 42.01
CA SER A 283 29.45 -21.30 40.69
C SER A 283 28.53 -22.04 39.72
N LEU A 284 28.64 -21.73 38.41
CA LEU A 284 27.99 -22.53 37.35
C LEU A 284 28.33 -24.01 37.53
N PRO A 285 27.38 -24.95 37.34
CA PRO A 285 27.67 -26.37 37.42
C PRO A 285 28.87 -26.68 36.55
N THR A 286 29.97 -27.08 37.18
CA THR A 286 31.22 -27.40 36.50
C THR A 286 30.90 -28.42 35.42
N GLN A 287 30.96 -27.99 34.16
CA GLN A 287 30.95 -28.91 33.04
C GLN A 287 32.14 -29.85 33.30
N SER A 288 31.83 -31.11 33.60
CA SER A 288 32.76 -32.10 34.10
C SER A 288 34.06 -32.08 33.30
N LEU A 289 35.18 -31.78 33.97
CA LEU A 289 36.52 -32.01 33.44
C LEU A 289 36.62 -33.47 32.97
N PRO A 290 37.19 -33.76 31.79
CA PRO A 290 37.34 -35.13 31.34
C PRO A 290 38.22 -35.88 32.35
N GLN A 291 37.70 -37.00 32.87
CA GLN A 291 38.47 -37.94 33.69
C GLN A 291 39.75 -38.33 32.95
N GLY A 292 40.90 -37.90 33.49
CA GLY A 292 42.20 -38.41 33.11
C GLY A 292 42.23 -39.91 33.34
N LYS A 293 42.54 -40.66 32.28
CA LYS A 293 42.67 -42.12 32.30
C LYS A 293 43.74 -42.57 33.29
N ASP A 294 43.43 -43.69 33.94
CA ASP A 294 44.30 -44.53 34.75
C ASP A 294 45.75 -44.60 34.26
N HIS A 295 46.68 -44.29 35.17
CA HIS A 295 47.93 -45.04 35.26
C HIS A 295 48.25 -45.35 36.73
N ARG A 296 47.60 -46.37 37.28
CA ARG A 296 48.22 -47.20 38.33
C ARG A 296 49.37 -47.98 37.69
N ARG A 297 50.56 -47.89 38.26
CA ARG A 297 51.15 -48.95 39.12
C ARG A 297 52.65 -48.66 39.34
N LEU A 298 52.94 -48.25 40.56
CA LEU A 298 54.22 -48.50 41.22
C LEU A 298 54.47 -50.02 41.27
N ARG A 299 55.68 -50.46 40.94
CA ARG A 299 56.23 -51.74 41.40
C ARG A 299 57.47 -51.47 42.26
N PRO A 300 57.60 -52.15 43.41
CA PRO A 300 58.79 -52.06 44.25
C PRO A 300 59.78 -53.20 43.94
N ARG A 301 61.06 -52.85 43.80
CA ARG A 301 62.18 -53.42 44.55
C ARG A 301 63.42 -52.58 44.33
#